data_AF-A0A410V9Y7-F1
#
_entry.id   AF-A0A410V9Y7-F1
#
_cell.length_a   1.000
_cell.length_b   1.000
_cell.length_c   1.000
_cell.angle_alpha   90.00
_cell.angle_beta   90.00
_cell.angle_gamma   90.00
#
_symmetry.space_group_name_H-M   'P 1'
#
loop_
_entity.id
_entity.type
_entity.pdbx_description
1 polymer ?
#
loop_
_entity_poly.entity_id
_entity_poly.type
_entity_poly.pdbx_seq_one_letter_code
_entity_poly.pdbx_strand_id
1 'polypeptide(L)' 'MDNRENSMDRKAACLVQAAVCREQAVADPLNHDYWVDEAIKWLELAHAPASPVVVTIEFPPNVRGLAAE' A
#
# COMPACT_ATOMS: atom_id res chain seq x y z
N MET A 1 -22.34 12.13 9.75
CA MET A 1 -21.08 12.69 10.26
C MET A 1 -19.97 11.92 9.60
N ASP A 2 -19.63 12.37 8.40
CA ASP A 2 -18.63 11.81 7.51
C ASP A 2 -17.25 11.95 8.13
N ASN A 3 -16.85 10.96 8.92
CA ASN A 3 -15.50 10.88 9.50
C ASN A 3 -14.48 10.36 8.46
N ARG A 4 -14.57 10.82 7.21
CA ARG A 4 -13.74 10.36 6.09
C ARG A 4 -12.71 11.41 5.64
N GLU A 5 -12.44 12.40 6.49
CA GLU A 5 -11.46 13.46 6.25
C GLU A 5 -10.28 13.31 7.22
N ASN A 6 -9.53 12.19 7.15
CA ASN A 6 -8.18 12.14 7.74
C ASN A 6 -7.29 10.94 7.36
N SER A 7 -7.70 10.09 6.40
CA SER A 7 -6.76 9.17 5.78
C SER A 7 -6.46 9.77 4.43
N MET A 8 -5.22 10.25 4.23
CA MET A 8 -4.73 10.72 2.92
C MET A 8 -5.34 9.83 1.83
N ASP A 9 -6.10 10.41 0.89
CA ASP A 9 -6.88 9.64 -0.07
C ASP A 9 -5.91 8.80 -0.89
N ARG A 10 -5.70 7.55 -0.46
CA ARG A 10 -4.63 6.67 -0.97
C ARG A 10 -4.72 6.56 -2.48
N LYS A 11 -5.95 6.54 -2.99
CA LYS A 11 -6.25 6.60 -4.41
C LYS A 11 -5.71 7.88 -5.02
N ALA A 12 -6.04 9.06 -4.48
CA ALA A 12 -5.47 10.33 -4.97
C ALA A 12 -3.93 10.37 -4.94
N ALA A 13 -3.30 9.88 -3.86
CA ALA A 13 -1.84 9.82 -3.75
C ALA A 13 -1.21 8.91 -4.82
N CYS A 14 -1.79 7.72 -5.04
CA CYS A 14 -1.37 6.81 -6.09
C CYS A 14 -1.57 7.41 -7.50
N LEU A 15 -2.66 8.14 -7.74
CA LEU A 15 -2.89 8.83 -9.01
C LEU A 15 -1.87 9.94 -9.27
N VAL A 16 -1.50 10.71 -8.25
CA VAL A 16 -0.45 11.74 -8.36
C VAL A 16 0.89 11.10 -8.71
N GLN A 17 1.28 10.01 -8.04
CA GLN A 17 2.54 9.33 -8.36
C GLN A 17 2.53 8.73 -9.77
N ALA A 18 1.42 8.14 -10.22
CA ALA A 18 1.31 7.67 -11.61
C ALA A 18 1.49 8.80 -12.63
N ALA A 19 1.01 10.01 -12.34
CA ALA A 19 1.22 11.17 -13.21
C ALA A 19 2.69 11.60 -13.25
N VAL A 20 3.36 11.67 -12.10
CA VAL A 20 4.80 11.98 -12.01
C VAL A 20 5.63 10.97 -12.81
N CYS A 21 5.34 9.68 -12.68
CA CYS A 21 6.04 8.65 -13.46
C CYS A 21 5.84 8.86 -14.97
N ARG A 22 4.65 9.26 -15.43
CA ARG A 22 4.42 9.57 -16.85
C ARG A 22 5.21 10.79 -17.32
N GLU A 23 5.30 11.83 -16.50
CA GLU A 23 6.15 13.00 -16.80
C GLU A 23 7.63 12.59 -16.90
N GLN A 24 8.09 11.72 -16.02
CA GLN A 24 9.45 11.17 -16.06
C GLN A 24 9.69 10.28 -17.28
N ALA A 25 8.70 9.50 -17.73
CA ALA A 25 8.80 8.72 -18.96
C ALA A 25 9.04 9.61 -20.18
N VAL A 26 8.38 10.78 -20.24
CA VAL A 26 8.59 11.77 -21.31
C VAL A 26 9.94 12.45 -21.20
N ALA A 27 10.39 12.77 -19.98
CA ALA A 27 11.66 13.44 -19.73
C ALA A 27 12.90 12.52 -19.91
N ASP A 28 12.75 11.22 -19.63
CA ASP A 28 13.79 10.21 -19.74
C ASP A 28 13.36 9.08 -20.70
N PRO A 29 13.60 9.26 -22.02
CA PRO A 29 13.20 8.27 -23.02
C PRO A 29 14.01 6.96 -22.94
N LEU A 30 15.18 6.96 -22.28
CA LEU A 30 15.99 5.76 -22.09
C LEU A 30 15.37 4.79 -21.08
N ASN A 31 14.68 5.31 -20.08
CA ASN A 31 13.95 4.56 -19.07
C ASN A 31 12.43 4.70 -19.24
N HIS A 32 11.96 5.05 -20.44
CA HIS A 32 10.54 5.28 -20.71
C HIS A 32 9.70 4.08 -20.29
N ASP A 33 10.05 2.87 -20.74
CA ASP A 33 9.32 1.66 -20.38
C ASP A 33 9.29 1.41 -18.86
N TYR A 34 10.41 1.63 -18.17
CA TYR A 34 10.48 1.53 -16.71
C TYR A 34 9.50 2.49 -16.02
N TRP A 35 9.47 3.76 -16.45
CA TRP A 35 8.57 4.75 -15.88
C TRP A 35 7.10 4.49 -16.21
N VAL A 36 6.82 3.91 -17.39
CA VAL A 36 5.47 3.46 -17.77
C VAL A 36 5.02 2.29 -16.88
N ASP A 37 5.88 1.28 -16.68
CA ASP A 37 5.60 0.16 -15.78
C ASP A 37 5.34 0.63 -14.35
N GLU A 38 6.14 1.57 -13.86
CA GLU A 38 5.97 2.13 -12.52
C GLU A 38 4.65 2.90 -12.38
N ALA A 39 4.27 3.67 -13.41
CA ALA A 39 2.97 4.34 -13.45
C ALA A 39 1.80 3.34 -13.41
N ILE A 40 1.92 2.19 -14.08
CA ILE A 40 0.90 1.15 -14.06
C ILE A 40 0.73 0.57 -12.65
N LYS A 41 1.83 0.25 -11.95
CA LYS A 41 1.75 -0.25 -10.55
C LYS A 41 1.03 0.73 -9.63
N TRP A 42 1.31 2.03 -9.77
CA TRP A 42 0.61 3.05 -9.00
C TRP A 42 -0.88 3.10 -9.33
N LEU A 43 -1.27 2.96 -10.60
CA LEU A 43 -2.68 2.89 -10.99
C LEU A 43 -3.37 1.62 -10.45
N GLU A 44 -2.70 0.49 -10.42
CA GLU A 44 -3.23 -0.74 -9.82
C GLU A 44 -3.44 -0.58 -8.31
N LEU A 45 -2.48 0.01 -7.59
CA LEU A 45 -2.60 0.31 -6.16
C LEU A 45 -3.73 1.30 -5.85
N ALA A 46 -3.99 2.24 -6.75
CA ALA A 46 -5.10 3.19 -6.62
C ALA A 46 -6.47 2.48 -6.65
N HIS A 47 -6.58 1.39 -7.41
CA HIS A 47 -7.80 0.60 -7.57
C HIS A 47 -7.86 -0.63 -6.66
N ALA A 48 -6.73 -1.05 -6.10
CA ALA A 48 -6.68 -2.18 -5.20
C ALA A 48 -7.62 -1.93 -4.01
N PRO A 49 -8.47 -2.89 -3.63
CA PRO A 49 -9.26 -2.77 -2.42
C PRO A 49 -8.31 -2.54 -1.24
N ALA A 50 -8.73 -1.76 -0.25
CA ALA A 50 -8.01 -1.68 1.01
C ALA A 50 -8.10 -3.06 1.67
N SER A 51 -7.22 -3.97 1.28
CA SER A 51 -7.18 -5.32 1.82
C SER A 51 -6.86 -5.18 3.31
N PRO A 52 -7.78 -5.59 4.22
CA PRO A 52 -7.46 -5.57 5.62
C PRO A 52 -6.36 -6.61 5.83
N VAL A 53 -5.14 -6.14 6.13
CA VAL A 53 -4.06 -7.02 6.55
C VAL A 53 -4.51 -7.66 7.87
N VAL A 54 -4.91 -8.93 7.82
CA VAL A 54 -5.21 -9.72 9.02
C VAL A 54 -3.88 -10.16 9.60
N VAL A 55 -3.38 -9.42 10.59
CA VAL A 55 -2.24 -9.84 11.39
C VAL A 55 -2.73 -10.83 12.44
N THR A 56 -2.45 -12.11 12.25
CA THR A 56 -2.60 -13.12 13.31
C THR A 56 -1.45 -12.95 14.29
N ILE A 57 -1.73 -12.30 15.42
CA ILE A 57 -0.81 -12.26 16.57
C ILE A 57 -0.97 -13.58 17.31
N GLU A 58 -0.02 -14.49 17.16
CA GLU A 58 0.06 -15.68 18.01
C GLU A 58 0.54 -15.26 19.39
N PHE A 59 -0.36 -15.29 20.37
CA PHE A 59 0.02 -15.11 21.76
C PHE A 59 0.69 -16.40 22.25
N PRO A 60 1.93 -16.34 22.79
CA PRO A 60 2.56 -17.53 23.36
C PRO A 60 1.68 -18.07 24.51
N PRO A 61 1.59 -19.40 24.67
CA PRO A 61 0.79 -19.99 25.72
C PRO A 61 1.33 -19.52 27.07
N ASN A 62 0.46 -18.86 27.83
CA ASN A 62 0.71 -18.44 29.20
C ASN A 62 1.01 -19.70 30.04
N VAL A 63 2.24 -19.86 30.51
CA VAL A 63 2.64 -20.94 31.43
C VAL A 63 2.04 -20.70 32.82
N ARG A 64 0.72 -20.82 32.96
CA ARG A 64 0.08 -20.95 34.27
C ARG A 64 -0.16 -22.41 34.58
N GLY A 65 0.81 -22.95 35.33
CA GLY A 65 0.64 -24.09 36.23
C GLY A 65 1.08 -25.43 35.68
N LEU A 66 2.14 -26.01 36.27
CA LEU A 66 2.07 -27.35 36.89
C LEU A 66 3.35 -27.66 37.70
N ALA A 67 3.17 -27.94 38.98
CA ALA A 67 3.93 -28.80 39.92
C ALA A 67 3.62 -28.24 41.33
N ALA A 68 2.74 -28.78 42.17
CA ALA A 68 2.49 -30.17 42.52
C ALA A 68 3.80 -30.93 42.72
N GLU A 69 4.38 -30.80 43.92
CA GLU A 69 4.70 -31.89 44.86
C GLU A 69 5.10 -31.31 46.22
#